data_AF-A0A7S3S4N8-F1
#
_entry.id   AF-A0A7S3S4N8-F1
#
_cell.length_a   1.000
_cell.length_b   1.000
_cell.length_c   1.000
_cell.angle_alpha   90.00
_cell.angle_beta   90.00
_cell.angle_gamma   90.00
#
_symmetry.space_group_name_H-M   'P 1'
#
loop_
_entity.id
_entity.type
_entity.pdbx_description
1 polymer ?
#
loop_
_entity_poly.entity_id
_entity_poly.type
_entity_poly.pdbx_seq_one_letter_code
_entity_poly.pdbx_strand_id
1 'polypeptide(L)'
;RAHTPTRFQAPFRSARTTSMSRSVKRIMSEAKELQECPAADFVAAPLDDNLFEWHFTLRGVAGTAFEGGRYHGRIMLPPEYPFKPPSIFLLTPNGRFETGRKICLSVSAHHPESWQPAWGVRTILTALIAFFPTRADGALAGAAVRRERTHDTRSQYGVGTYSQQCQPVLPEFGELLERAALHAQLHA
;
A
#
# COMPACT_ATOMS: atom_id res chain seq x y z
N ARG A 1 -28.89 64.34 26.71
CA ARG A 1 -29.39 63.18 25.91
C ARG A 1 -28.16 62.51 25.30
N ALA A 2 -27.74 61.37 25.84
CA ALA A 2 -26.53 60.67 25.38
C ALA A 2 -26.88 59.74 24.22
N HIS A 3 -26.09 59.80 23.15
CA HIS A 3 -26.19 58.95 21.96
C HIS A 3 -25.44 57.63 22.19
N THR A 4 -26.12 56.50 22.03
CA THR A 4 -25.52 55.15 22.01
C THR A 4 -25.01 54.85 20.60
N PRO A 5 -23.78 54.33 20.41
CA PRO A 5 -23.35 53.86 19.11
C PRO A 5 -23.79 52.41 18.89
N THR A 6 -24.56 52.16 17.83
CA THR A 6 -24.95 50.82 17.38
C THR A 6 -23.71 50.08 16.85
N ARG A 7 -23.29 49.03 17.55
CA ARG A 7 -22.25 48.10 17.11
C ARG A 7 -22.80 47.22 15.98
N PHE A 8 -22.39 47.49 14.75
CA PHE A 8 -22.57 46.58 13.62
C PHE A 8 -21.79 45.28 13.90
N GLN A 9 -22.48 44.19 14.26
CA GLN A 9 -21.91 42.85 14.23
C GLN A 9 -22.01 42.33 12.79
N ALA A 10 -20.87 42.21 12.12
CA ALA A 10 -20.78 41.41 10.91
C ALA A 10 -21.02 39.93 11.27
N PRO A 11 -21.74 39.15 10.45
CA PRO A 11 -21.92 37.73 10.71
C PRO A 11 -20.57 37.03 10.58
N PHE A 12 -20.13 36.39 11.67
CA PHE A 12 -19.00 35.48 11.67
C PHE A 12 -19.35 34.31 10.74
N ARG A 13 -18.86 34.36 9.50
CA ARG A 13 -18.92 33.22 8.59
C ARG A 13 -17.98 32.17 9.13
N SER A 14 -18.54 31.21 9.89
CA SER A 14 -17.85 29.98 10.24
C SER A 14 -17.41 29.30 8.94
N ALA A 15 -16.10 29.27 8.70
CA ALA A 15 -15.51 28.47 7.64
C ALA A 15 -15.86 27.00 7.94
N ARG A 16 -16.62 26.36 7.05
CA ARG A 16 -16.86 24.92 7.11
C ARG A 16 -15.55 24.23 6.74
N THR A 17 -14.77 23.82 7.74
CA THR A 17 -13.70 22.84 7.53
C THR A 17 -14.34 21.55 7.00
N THR A 18 -14.04 21.18 5.76
CA THR A 18 -14.48 19.89 5.22
C THR A 18 -13.80 18.79 6.01
N SER A 19 -14.54 18.11 6.88
CA SER A 19 -14.06 16.95 7.64
C SER A 19 -13.55 15.88 6.66
N MET A 20 -12.24 15.61 6.66
CA MET A 20 -11.64 14.49 5.92
C MET A 20 -12.42 13.18 6.13
N SER A 21 -12.57 12.40 5.07
CA SER A 21 -13.31 11.12 5.13
C SER A 21 -12.65 10.16 6.13
N ARG A 22 -13.45 9.29 6.78
CA ARG A 22 -12.93 8.31 7.75
C ARG A 22 -11.86 7.41 7.13
N SER A 23 -12.03 7.04 5.86
CA SER A 23 -11.09 6.25 5.07
C SER A 23 -9.77 6.98 4.88
N VAL A 24 -9.79 8.25 4.46
CA VAL A 24 -8.58 9.05 4.30
C VAL A 24 -7.82 9.19 5.62
N LYS A 25 -8.53 9.47 6.72
CA LYS A 25 -7.92 9.53 8.06
C LYS A 25 -7.21 8.22 8.43
N ARG A 26 -7.84 7.07 8.16
CA ARG A 26 -7.24 5.76 8.39
C ARG A 26 -5.98 5.55 7.53
N ILE A 27 -6.05 5.85 6.24
CA ILE A 27 -4.93 5.68 5.29
C ILE A 27 -3.74 6.54 5.70
N MET A 28 -3.96 7.81 6.02
CA MET A 28 -2.89 8.72 6.48
C MET A 28 -2.25 8.24 7.79
N SER A 29 -3.07 7.70 8.71
CA SER A 29 -2.55 7.11 9.96
C SER A 29 -1.64 5.92 9.69
N GLU A 30 -1.99 5.03 8.75
CA GLU A 30 -1.17 3.87 8.40
C GLU A 30 0.12 4.28 7.65
N ALA A 31 0.04 5.29 6.78
CA ALA A 31 1.23 5.84 6.11
C ALA A 31 2.22 6.39 7.12
N LYS A 32 1.72 7.14 8.11
CA LYS A 32 2.54 7.65 9.22
C LYS A 32 3.14 6.51 10.05
N GLU A 33 2.34 5.49 10.40
CA GLU A 33 2.82 4.32 11.15
C GLU A 33 3.97 3.60 10.43
N LEU A 34 3.89 3.46 9.11
CA LEU A 34 4.94 2.82 8.30
C LEU A 34 6.22 3.63 8.21
N GLN A 35 6.12 4.96 8.24
CA GLN A 35 7.27 5.86 8.27
C GLN A 35 7.95 5.88 9.65
N GLU A 36 7.17 5.99 10.72
CA GLU A 36 7.68 6.04 12.09
C GLU A 36 8.23 4.69 12.57
N CYS A 37 7.74 3.58 12.02
CA CYS A 37 8.20 2.24 12.33
C CYS A 37 8.56 1.45 11.05
N PRO A 38 9.73 1.72 10.43
CA PRO A 38 10.13 1.04 9.20
C PRO A 38 10.29 -0.48 9.41
N ALA A 39 9.78 -1.28 8.48
CA ALA A 39 9.98 -2.72 8.47
C ALA A 39 11.31 -3.09 7.78
N ALA A 40 11.98 -4.15 8.23
CA ALA A 40 13.21 -4.62 7.59
C ALA A 40 12.93 -5.28 6.23
N ASP A 41 11.83 -6.03 6.14
CA ASP A 41 11.53 -6.94 5.03
C ASP A 41 10.75 -6.29 3.89
N PHE A 42 10.20 -5.09 4.10
CA PHE A 42 9.45 -4.39 3.08
C PHE A 42 9.44 -2.88 3.26
N VAL A 43 9.12 -2.19 2.18
CA VAL A 43 8.77 -0.77 2.16
C VAL A 43 7.44 -0.60 1.43
N ALA A 44 6.61 0.35 1.86
CA ALA A 44 5.33 0.63 1.21
C ALA A 44 4.90 2.08 1.43
N ALA A 45 4.26 2.67 0.43
CA ALA A 45 3.73 4.03 0.50
C ALA A 45 2.57 4.23 -0.50
N PRO A 46 1.64 5.16 -0.23
CA PRO A 46 0.68 5.63 -1.23
C PRO A 46 1.39 6.34 -2.39
N LEU A 47 0.73 6.42 -3.55
CA LEU A 47 1.13 7.34 -4.62
C LEU A 47 0.87 8.79 -4.22
N ASP A 48 1.66 9.71 -4.77
CA ASP A 48 1.56 11.15 -4.48
C ASP A 48 0.22 11.76 -4.93
N ASP A 49 -0.31 11.27 -6.05
CA ASP A 49 -1.57 11.71 -6.67
C ASP A 49 -2.78 10.87 -6.26
N ASN A 50 -2.57 9.69 -5.65
CA ASN A 50 -3.63 8.77 -5.29
C ASN A 50 -3.35 8.00 -3.99
N LEU A 51 -3.90 8.49 -2.87
CA LEU A 51 -3.80 7.85 -1.55
C LEU A 51 -4.40 6.44 -1.47
N PHE A 52 -5.26 6.06 -2.42
CA PHE A 52 -5.91 4.74 -2.45
C PHE A 52 -5.12 3.69 -3.25
N GLU A 53 -4.05 4.10 -3.94
CA GLU A 53 -3.13 3.17 -4.60
C GLU A 53 -1.78 3.25 -3.90
N TRP A 54 -1.31 2.10 -3.43
CA TRP A 54 -0.06 1.99 -2.70
C TRP A 54 0.90 1.09 -3.45
N HIS A 55 2.16 1.47 -3.47
CA HIS A 55 3.24 0.64 -4.00
C HIS A 55 4.06 0.07 -2.85
N PHE A 56 4.52 -1.17 -3.01
CA PHE A 56 5.38 -1.82 -2.03
C PHE A 56 6.50 -2.62 -2.70
N THR A 57 7.59 -2.82 -1.96
CA THR A 57 8.67 -3.72 -2.36
C THR A 57 8.98 -4.66 -1.21
N LEU A 58 8.92 -5.96 -1.45
CA LEU A 58 9.29 -7.02 -0.51
C LEU A 58 10.70 -7.52 -0.75
N ARG A 59 11.41 -7.88 0.31
CA ARG A 59 12.62 -8.70 0.24
C ARG A 59 12.25 -10.18 0.27
N GLY A 60 12.92 -10.97 -0.54
CA GLY A 60 12.81 -12.42 -0.48
C GLY A 60 13.28 -12.97 0.86
N VAL A 61 12.50 -13.88 1.44
CA VAL A 61 12.78 -14.50 2.75
C VAL A 61 14.01 -15.40 2.67
N ALA A 62 14.92 -15.27 3.63
CA ALA A 62 16.12 -16.11 3.74
C ALA A 62 15.77 -17.59 3.97
N GLY A 63 16.60 -18.49 3.43
CA GLY A 63 16.36 -19.94 3.46
C GLY A 63 15.26 -20.41 2.49
N THR A 64 14.76 -19.53 1.62
CA THR A 64 13.75 -19.86 0.62
C THR A 64 14.32 -19.67 -0.78
N ALA A 65 13.72 -20.30 -1.79
CA ALA A 65 14.13 -20.07 -3.17
C ALA A 65 13.76 -18.66 -3.70
N PHE A 66 13.35 -17.73 -2.84
CA PHE A 66 13.16 -16.32 -3.18
C PHE A 66 14.21 -15.40 -2.57
N GLU A 67 15.09 -15.93 -1.70
CA GLU A 67 16.15 -15.19 -1.02
C GLU A 67 16.97 -14.33 -1.99
N GLY A 68 17.33 -13.12 -1.56
CA GLY A 68 18.06 -12.14 -2.37
C GLY A 68 17.19 -11.39 -3.39
N GLY A 69 16.00 -11.90 -3.72
CA GLY A 69 15.07 -11.23 -4.63
C GLY A 69 14.41 -9.99 -4.03
N ARG A 70 13.97 -9.09 -4.92
CA ARG A 70 13.13 -7.93 -4.59
C ARG A 70 11.87 -7.95 -5.44
N TYR A 71 10.71 -7.92 -4.80
CA TYR A 71 9.42 -8.09 -5.46
C TYR A 71 8.56 -6.87 -5.27
N HIS A 72 8.32 -6.17 -6.36
CA HIS A 72 7.47 -4.99 -6.39
C HIS A 72 6.01 -5.36 -6.63
N GLY A 73 5.11 -4.63 -5.99
CA GLY A 73 3.68 -4.82 -6.10
C GLY A 73 2.91 -3.57 -5.75
N ARG A 74 1.58 -3.67 -5.87
CA ARG A 74 0.66 -2.61 -5.48
C ARG A 74 -0.55 -3.11 -4.70
N ILE A 75 -1.10 -2.22 -3.89
CA ILE A 75 -2.32 -2.43 -3.10
C ILE A 75 -3.34 -1.37 -3.53
N MET A 76 -4.52 -1.82 -3.95
CA MET A 76 -5.65 -0.95 -4.26
C MET A 76 -6.62 -0.98 -3.08
N LEU A 77 -6.73 0.15 -2.39
CA LEU A 77 -7.65 0.39 -1.28
C LEU A 77 -9.01 0.86 -1.84
N PRO A 78 -10.13 0.19 -1.52
CA PRO A 78 -11.44 0.68 -1.94
C PRO A 78 -11.82 1.97 -1.20
N PRO A 79 -12.75 2.79 -1.73
CA PRO A 79 -13.26 3.98 -1.05
C PRO A 79 -13.85 3.68 0.35
N GLU A 80 -14.36 2.46 0.56
CA GLU A 80 -14.92 2.01 1.84
C GLU A 80 -13.89 1.38 2.79
N TYR A 81 -12.59 1.43 2.47
CA TYR A 81 -11.52 1.00 3.37
C TYR A 81 -11.62 1.73 4.72
N PRO A 82 -11.45 1.06 5.87
CA PRO A 82 -11.04 -0.35 6.05
C PRO A 82 -12.21 -1.34 6.16
N PHE A 83 -13.45 -0.94 5.88
CA PHE A 83 -14.60 -1.86 6.00
C PHE A 83 -14.71 -2.85 4.84
N LYS A 84 -14.13 -2.51 3.68
CA LYS A 84 -13.92 -3.45 2.59
C LYS A 84 -12.42 -3.78 2.44
N PRO A 85 -12.07 -5.04 2.12
CA PRO A 85 -10.69 -5.46 1.94
C PRO A 85 -10.04 -4.86 0.69
N PRO A 86 -8.70 -4.71 0.66
CA PRO A 86 -7.98 -4.29 -0.52
C PRO A 86 -7.75 -5.40 -1.54
N SER A 87 -7.40 -4.99 -2.76
CA SER A 87 -6.85 -5.87 -3.80
C SER A 87 -5.32 -5.74 -3.85
N ILE A 88 -4.61 -6.86 -3.93
CA ILE A 88 -3.15 -6.92 -3.91
C ILE A 88 -2.65 -7.51 -5.23
N PHE A 89 -1.59 -6.94 -5.79
CA PHE A 89 -1.00 -7.35 -7.06
C PHE A 89 0.52 -7.40 -6.95
N LEU A 90 1.14 -8.41 -7.57
CA LEU A 90 2.59 -8.39 -7.82
C LEU A 90 2.86 -7.93 -9.25
N LEU A 91 3.91 -7.12 -9.40
CA LEU A 91 4.33 -6.55 -10.68
C LEU A 91 5.65 -7.18 -11.15
N THR A 92 6.48 -7.67 -10.22
CA THR A 92 7.71 -8.39 -10.54
C THR A 92 7.44 -9.87 -10.82
N PRO A 93 7.88 -10.43 -11.96
CA PRO A 93 7.88 -11.87 -12.20
C PRO A 93 8.66 -12.60 -11.12
N ASN A 94 8.06 -13.62 -10.52
CA ASN A 94 8.63 -14.34 -9.38
C ASN A 94 8.48 -15.87 -9.48
N GLY A 95 7.81 -16.36 -10.53
CA GLY A 95 7.58 -17.79 -10.75
C GLY A 95 6.51 -18.42 -9.83
N ARG A 96 5.88 -17.66 -8.93
CA ARG A 96 4.77 -18.13 -8.08
C ARG A 96 3.44 -17.48 -8.40
N PHE A 97 3.43 -16.16 -8.56
CA PHE A 97 2.23 -15.39 -8.85
C PHE A 97 2.28 -14.84 -10.28
N GLU A 98 1.14 -14.90 -10.96
CA GLU A 98 0.97 -14.20 -12.24
C GLU A 98 0.96 -12.68 -11.99
N THR A 99 1.81 -11.95 -12.71
CA THR A 99 1.93 -10.50 -12.55
C THR A 99 0.65 -9.78 -12.98
N GLY A 100 0.25 -8.75 -12.24
CA GLY A 100 -0.96 -7.97 -12.54
C GLY A 100 -2.29 -8.68 -12.25
N ARG A 101 -2.27 -9.93 -11.77
CA ARG A 101 -3.47 -10.61 -11.24
C ARG A 101 -3.67 -10.29 -9.77
N LYS A 102 -4.94 -10.27 -9.36
CA LYS A 102 -5.32 -10.17 -7.95
C LYS A 102 -4.82 -11.41 -7.21
N ILE A 103 -4.09 -11.21 -6.12
CA ILE A 103 -3.65 -12.29 -5.24
C ILE A 103 -4.76 -12.62 -4.26
N CYS A 104 -5.05 -13.91 -4.12
CA CYS A 104 -6.03 -14.43 -3.19
C CYS A 104 -5.34 -14.85 -1.88
N LEU A 105 -5.49 -14.02 -0.85
CA LEU A 105 -5.11 -14.32 0.54
C LEU A 105 -6.33 -14.13 1.45
N SER A 106 -6.33 -14.77 2.62
CA SER A 106 -7.33 -14.51 3.67
C SER A 106 -7.38 -13.05 4.12
N VAL A 107 -6.29 -12.30 3.92
CA VAL A 107 -6.18 -10.86 4.19
C VAL A 107 -6.53 -9.97 2.97
N SER A 108 -7.07 -10.55 1.89
CA SER A 108 -7.37 -9.85 0.63
C SER A 108 -8.86 -9.92 0.28
N ALA A 109 -9.29 -9.12 -0.70
CA ALA A 109 -10.68 -9.07 -1.17
C ALA A 109 -11.25 -10.37 -1.77
N HIS A 110 -10.46 -11.44 -1.87
CA HIS A 110 -10.96 -12.75 -2.27
C HIS A 110 -11.74 -13.49 -1.18
N HIS A 111 -11.54 -13.15 0.10
CA HIS A 111 -12.28 -13.70 1.24
C HIS A 111 -12.85 -12.57 2.09
N PRO A 112 -13.86 -11.82 1.60
CA PRO A 112 -14.44 -10.70 2.34
C PRO A 112 -14.97 -11.11 3.72
N GLU A 113 -15.37 -12.36 3.90
CA GLU A 113 -15.79 -12.95 5.17
C GLU A 113 -14.67 -13.09 6.20
N SER A 114 -13.42 -13.21 5.74
CA SER A 114 -12.23 -13.35 6.60
C SER A 114 -11.56 -12.01 6.90
N TRP A 115 -11.93 -10.96 6.18
CA TRP A 115 -11.35 -9.63 6.34
C TRP A 115 -11.74 -9.00 7.68
N GLN A 116 -10.74 -8.45 8.38
CA GLN A 116 -10.95 -7.66 9.59
C GLN A 116 -10.54 -6.20 9.35
N PRO A 117 -11.43 -5.21 9.58
CA PRO A 117 -11.08 -3.78 9.45
C PRO A 117 -9.92 -3.31 10.33
N ALA A 118 -9.55 -4.10 11.34
CA ALA A 118 -8.38 -3.86 12.18
C ALA A 118 -7.05 -4.14 11.45
N TRP A 119 -7.05 -4.97 10.39
CA TRP A 119 -5.87 -5.22 9.59
C TRP A 119 -5.55 -4.01 8.71
N GLY A 120 -4.28 -3.62 8.71
CA GLY A 120 -3.74 -2.51 7.90
C GLY A 120 -2.77 -2.99 6.83
N VAL A 121 -2.21 -2.04 6.07
CA VAL A 121 -1.18 -2.29 5.05
C VAL A 121 -0.01 -3.10 5.61
N ARG A 122 0.47 -2.78 6.81
CA ARG A 122 1.53 -3.55 7.49
C ARG A 122 1.15 -5.03 7.65
N THR A 123 -0.04 -5.30 8.21
CA THR A 123 -0.52 -6.67 8.43
C THR A 123 -0.63 -7.44 7.12
N ILE A 124 -1.13 -6.79 6.07
CA ILE A 124 -1.26 -7.36 4.73
C ILE A 124 0.12 -7.76 4.18
N LEU A 125 1.11 -6.87 4.27
CA LEU A 125 2.46 -7.12 3.74
C LEU A 125 3.18 -8.21 4.54
N THR A 126 3.05 -8.24 5.86
CA THR A 126 3.58 -9.32 6.70
C THR A 126 2.96 -10.66 6.33
N ALA A 127 1.64 -10.72 6.14
CA ALA A 127 0.96 -11.93 5.71
C ALA A 127 1.39 -12.37 4.31
N LEU A 128 1.59 -11.44 3.38
CA LEU A 128 2.08 -11.73 2.04
C LEU A 128 3.50 -12.31 2.06
N ILE A 129 4.41 -11.75 2.89
CA ILE A 129 5.77 -12.29 3.07
C ILE A 129 5.72 -13.73 3.61
N ALA A 130 4.92 -13.97 4.65
CA ALA A 130 4.78 -15.30 5.24
C ALA A 130 4.17 -16.31 4.25
N PHE A 131 3.25 -15.84 3.39
CA PHE A 131 2.62 -16.68 2.37
C PHE A 131 3.51 -16.93 1.15
N PHE A 132 4.43 -16.01 0.84
CA PHE A 132 5.28 -16.04 -0.35
C PHE A 132 6.01 -17.38 -0.55
N PRO A 133 6.70 -17.98 0.45
CA PRO A 133 7.43 -19.25 0.29
C PRO A 133 6.57 -20.51 0.35
N THR A 134 5.27 -20.40 0.68
CA THR A 134 4.39 -21.56 0.79
C THR A 134 4.22 -22.28 -0.55
N ARG A 135 3.71 -23.51 -0.56
CA ARG A 135 3.44 -24.23 -1.81
C ARG A 135 2.18 -23.68 -2.48
N ALA A 136 2.02 -23.87 -3.79
CA ALA A 136 0.89 -23.29 -4.56
C ALA A 136 -0.46 -23.99 -4.29
N ASP A 137 -0.42 -25.03 -3.47
CA ASP A 137 -1.41 -26.08 -3.29
C ASP A 137 -2.75 -25.61 -2.67
N GLY A 138 -2.92 -24.30 -2.42
CA GLY A 138 -4.12 -23.74 -1.77
C GLY A 138 -4.46 -22.27 -2.07
N ALA A 139 -3.75 -21.59 -2.98
CA ALA A 139 -4.15 -20.24 -3.41
C ALA A 139 -4.56 -20.25 -4.89
N LEU A 140 -5.84 -19.98 -5.13
CA LEU A 140 -6.42 -19.81 -6.46
C LEU A 140 -6.00 -18.49 -7.10
N ALA A 141 -4.70 -18.34 -7.34
CA ALA A 141 -4.13 -17.40 -8.33
C ALA A 141 -2.80 -17.93 -8.90
N GLY A 142 -2.54 -19.24 -8.76
CA GLY A 142 -1.47 -19.92 -9.46
C GLY A 142 -2.02 -20.63 -10.68
N ALA A 143 -2.18 -19.94 -11.81
CA ALA A 143 -1.95 -20.63 -13.07
C ALA A 143 -0.49 -21.09 -12.98
N ALA A 144 -0.28 -22.37 -12.68
CA ALA A 144 1.04 -22.96 -12.66
C ALA A 144 1.69 -22.59 -14.00
N VAL A 145 2.71 -21.71 -13.96
CA VAL A 145 3.66 -21.62 -15.06
C VAL A 145 4.10 -23.07 -15.29
N ARG A 146 3.74 -23.58 -16.48
CA ARG A 146 3.90 -24.97 -16.89
C ARG A 146 5.23 -25.50 -16.38
N ARG A 147 5.16 -26.64 -15.69
CA ARG A 147 6.17 -27.33 -14.84
C ARG A 147 7.55 -27.62 -15.44
N GLU A 148 7.92 -27.07 -16.59
CA GLU A 148 9.20 -27.32 -17.24
C GLU A 148 10.15 -26.15 -16.97
N ARG A 149 11.15 -26.34 -16.08
CA ARG A 149 12.26 -25.43 -15.71
C ARG A 149 12.13 -24.61 -14.41
N THR A 150 11.70 -25.24 -13.31
CA THR A 150 11.49 -24.55 -12.02
C THR A 150 12.70 -24.44 -11.07
N HIS A 151 13.90 -24.90 -11.45
CA HIS A 151 15.11 -24.63 -10.65
C HIS A 151 15.95 -23.47 -11.18
N ASP A 152 15.95 -23.23 -12.50
CA ASP A 152 16.85 -22.28 -13.14
C ASP A 152 16.24 -20.87 -13.28
N THR A 153 14.92 -20.79 -13.52
CA THR A 153 14.22 -19.50 -13.73
C THR A 153 14.02 -18.70 -12.45
N ARG A 154 13.94 -19.35 -11.29
CA ARG A 154 13.68 -18.69 -10.00
C ARG A 154 14.88 -17.91 -9.47
N SER A 155 16.10 -18.38 -9.79
CA SER A 155 17.36 -17.67 -9.57
C SER A 155 17.50 -16.46 -10.53
N GLN A 156 16.98 -16.59 -11.75
CA GLN A 156 17.16 -15.60 -12.83
C GLN A 156 16.45 -14.26 -12.56
N TYR A 157 15.29 -14.26 -11.90
CA TYR A 157 14.56 -13.04 -11.56
C TYR A 157 15.13 -12.29 -10.35
N GLY A 158 16.11 -12.87 -9.64
CA GLY A 158 16.74 -12.27 -8.47
C GLY A 158 17.79 -11.19 -8.76
N VAL A 159 18.37 -11.16 -9.98
CA VAL A 159 19.62 -10.40 -10.21
C VAL A 159 19.65 -9.54 -11.49
N GLY A 160 18.72 -9.68 -12.45
CA GLY A 160 19.01 -9.21 -13.82
C GLY A 160 18.05 -8.25 -14.55
N THR A 161 16.86 -7.91 -14.03
CA THR A 161 15.85 -7.18 -14.84
C THR A 161 15.33 -5.90 -14.18
N TYR A 162 16.16 -5.28 -13.35
CA TYR A 162 15.93 -3.92 -12.93
C TYR A 162 16.13 -2.97 -14.11
N SER A 163 15.07 -2.77 -14.89
CA SER A 163 14.96 -1.62 -15.79
C SER A 163 15.19 -0.36 -14.96
N GLN A 164 16.11 0.49 -15.41
CA GLN A 164 16.53 1.73 -14.79
C GLN A 164 15.41 2.77 -14.57
N GLN A 165 14.16 2.45 -14.90
CA GLN A 165 13.00 3.33 -14.73
C GLN A 165 12.22 3.15 -13.43
N CYS A 166 12.52 2.15 -12.61
CA CYS A 166 11.87 1.98 -11.31
C CYS A 166 12.88 2.16 -10.18
N GLN A 167 13.60 3.29 -10.17
CA GLN A 167 14.50 3.66 -9.06
C GLN A 167 13.82 3.45 -7.70
N PRO A 168 14.55 3.05 -6.64
CA PRO A 168 13.95 2.93 -5.33
C PRO A 168 13.50 4.33 -4.95
N VAL A 169 12.20 4.51 -4.72
CA VAL A 169 11.61 5.82 -4.37
C VAL A 169 11.98 6.21 -2.92
N LEU A 170 13.24 5.99 -2.52
CA LEU A 170 13.70 5.92 -1.13
C LEU A 170 14.36 7.20 -0.60
N PRO A 171 14.92 8.13 -1.41
CA PRO A 171 15.47 9.37 -0.83
C PRO A 171 14.50 10.57 -0.78
N GLU A 172 13.59 10.73 -1.75
CA GLU A 172 12.76 11.96 -1.89
C GLU A 172 11.37 11.88 -1.22
N PHE A 173 10.97 10.72 -0.69
CA PHE A 173 9.60 10.48 -0.24
C PHE A 173 9.24 11.15 1.10
N GLY A 174 10.23 11.39 1.97
CA GLY A 174 10.02 12.15 3.20
C GLY A 174 9.59 13.60 2.92
N GLU A 175 10.18 14.22 1.89
CA GLU A 175 9.87 15.58 1.49
C GLU A 175 8.53 15.67 0.73
N LEU A 176 8.17 14.65 -0.05
CA LEU A 176 6.91 14.62 -0.80
C LEU A 176 5.69 14.48 0.10
N LEU A 177 5.77 13.73 1.21
CA LEU A 177 4.68 13.62 2.19
C LEU A 177 4.52 14.88 3.03
N GLU A 178 5.60 15.58 3.39
CA GLU A 178 5.49 16.92 3.98
C GLU A 178 4.80 17.89 3.00
N ARG A 179 5.15 17.83 1.71
CA ARG A 179 4.53 18.67 0.67
C ARG A 179 3.08 18.28 0.37
N ALA A 180 2.74 16.99 0.35
CA ALA A 180 1.37 16.50 0.13
C ALA A 180 0.47 16.78 1.35
N ALA A 181 1.00 16.64 2.57
CA ALA A 181 0.33 17.06 3.79
C ALA A 181 0.08 18.58 3.81
N LEU A 182 1.06 19.37 3.37
CA LEU A 182 0.95 20.82 3.26
C LEU A 182 -0.02 21.25 2.14
N HIS A 183 -0.02 20.56 0.98
CA HIS A 183 -0.93 20.85 -0.14
C HIS A 183 -2.38 20.48 0.19
N ALA A 184 -2.60 19.37 0.89
CA ALA A 184 -3.92 19.01 1.43
C ALA A 184 -4.43 19.98 2.52
N GLN A 185 -3.53 20.74 3.16
CA GLN A 185 -3.87 21.82 4.10
C GLN A 185 -4.12 23.18 3.42
N LEU A 186 -3.57 23.41 2.22
CA LEU A 186 -3.68 24.69 1.51
C LEU A 186 -4.87 24.75 0.53
N HIS A 187 -5.42 23.61 0.13
CA HIS A 187 -6.57 23.51 -0.79
C HIS A 187 -7.86 23.02 -0.12
N ALA A 188 -7.93 23.04 1.21
CA ALA A 188 -9.11 22.77 2.03
C ALA A 188 -9.47 23.99 2.89
#